data_AF-A0A7C4K4B2-F1
#
_entry.id   AF-A0A7C4K4B2-F1
#
_cell.length_a   1.000
_cell.length_b   1.000
_cell.length_c   1.000
_cell.angle_alpha   90.00
_cell.angle_beta   90.00
_cell.angle_gamma   90.00
#
_symmetry.space_group_name_H-M   'P 1'
#
loop_
_entity.id
_entity.type
_entity.pdbx_description
1 polymer ?
#
loop_
_entity_poly.entity_id
_entity_poly.type
_entity_poly.pdbx_seq_one_letter_code
_entity_poly.pdbx_strand_id
1 'polypeptide(L)'
;MNNDYLPSNQGNPTGFGLKVGLVGGLLIMAANLLVFFINGADPRGDGVVWILQVISYFFLGRLAASRQAEAQLYTYEPTRGIVGAGVGAPLVTSFLVWLYIIVRGLIQDAMGILVLVEPFSLCGWIFVDVLLALGIGNWMGRSVEKHHNY
;
A
#
# COMPACT_ATOMS: atom_id res chain seq x y z
N MET A 1 -44.82 8.84 -9.69
CA MET A 1 -43.78 8.25 -8.81
C MET A 1 -42.46 8.79 -9.29
N ASN A 2 -41.90 9.78 -8.56
CA ASN A 2 -40.60 10.35 -8.89
C ASN A 2 -39.55 9.26 -8.65
N ASN A 3 -38.85 8.90 -9.71
CA ASN A 3 -37.59 8.20 -9.60
C ASN A 3 -36.56 9.22 -9.14
N ASP A 4 -36.47 9.40 -7.82
CA ASP A 4 -35.33 10.03 -7.18
C ASP A 4 -34.15 9.05 -7.32
N TYR A 5 -33.58 8.99 -8.53
CA TYR A 5 -32.23 8.49 -8.73
C TYR A 5 -31.32 9.44 -7.97
N LEU A 6 -31.13 9.18 -6.68
CA LEU A 6 -29.94 9.63 -5.98
C LEU A 6 -28.77 9.31 -6.92
N PRO A 7 -27.95 10.30 -7.30
CA PRO A 7 -26.80 10.02 -8.14
C PRO A 7 -26.04 8.91 -7.41
N SER A 8 -25.99 7.72 -8.01
CA SER A 8 -25.16 6.64 -7.51
C SER A 8 -23.78 7.24 -7.52
N ASN A 9 -23.33 7.66 -6.35
CA ASN A 9 -21.97 8.07 -6.09
C ASN A 9 -21.21 6.76 -6.29
N GLN A 10 -20.91 6.45 -7.56
CA GLN A 10 -20.04 5.37 -7.99
C GLN A 10 -18.68 5.76 -7.42
N GLY A 11 -18.53 5.56 -6.11
CA GLY A 11 -17.35 5.87 -5.36
C GLY A 11 -16.25 5.11 -6.04
N ASN A 12 -15.39 5.87 -6.71
CA ASN A 12 -14.32 5.38 -7.54
C ASN A 12 -13.68 4.18 -6.82
N PRO A 13 -13.79 2.93 -7.33
CA PRO A 13 -13.41 1.73 -6.57
C PRO A 13 -11.91 1.72 -6.21
N THR A 14 -11.12 2.56 -6.87
CA THR A 14 -9.70 2.83 -6.58
C THR A 14 -9.49 3.89 -5.50
N GLY A 15 -10.48 4.74 -5.21
CA GLY A 15 -10.35 5.89 -4.31
C GLY A 15 -10.10 5.50 -2.84
N PHE A 16 -10.74 4.44 -2.35
CA PHE A 16 -10.49 3.95 -1.00
C PHE A 16 -9.15 3.24 -0.87
N GLY A 17 -8.78 2.42 -1.86
CA GLY A 17 -7.44 1.82 -1.94
C GLY A 17 -6.35 2.89 -1.94
N LEU A 18 -6.52 3.95 -2.74
CA LEU A 18 -5.60 5.09 -2.77
C LEU A 18 -5.50 5.78 -1.41
N LYS A 19 -6.61 6.16 -0.79
CA LYS A 19 -6.61 6.87 0.51
C LYS A 19 -5.94 6.05 1.61
N VAL A 20 -6.29 4.78 1.74
CA VAL A 20 -5.69 3.88 2.75
C VAL A 20 -4.21 3.64 2.44
N GLY A 21 -3.87 3.45 1.17
CA GLY A 21 -2.49 3.28 0.73
C GLY A 21 -1.61 4.50 0.98
N LEU A 22 -2.14 5.72 0.79
CA LEU A 22 -1.45 6.98 1.09
C LEU A 22 -1.17 7.11 2.60
N VAL A 23 -2.17 6.88 3.46
CA VAL A 23 -2.01 6.95 4.92
C VAL A 23 -1.02 5.88 5.40
N GLY A 24 -1.16 4.65 4.91
CA GLY A 24 -0.23 3.55 5.22
C GLY A 24 1.19 3.84 4.77
N GLY A 25 1.35 4.36 3.54
CA GLY A 25 2.64 4.78 3.00
C GLY A 25 3.32 5.84 3.86
N LEU A 26 2.59 6.88 4.26
CA LEU A 26 3.11 7.94 5.13
C LEU A 26 3.55 7.40 6.50
N LEU A 27 2.78 6.49 7.10
CA LEU A 27 3.14 5.89 8.39
C LEU A 27 4.42 5.04 8.30
N ILE A 28 4.58 4.24 7.25
CA ILE A 28 5.77 3.41 7.04
C ILE A 28 6.98 4.27 6.66
N MET A 29 6.79 5.35 5.90
CA MET A 29 7.84 6.33 5.65
C MET A 29 8.30 6.99 6.95
N ALA A 30 7.38 7.39 7.83
CA ALA A 30 7.72 7.93 9.14
C ALA A 30 8.47 6.90 10.01
N ALA A 31 8.06 5.63 9.98
CA ALA A 31 8.78 4.55 10.67
C ALA A 31 10.19 4.34 10.11
N ASN A 32 10.36 4.33 8.79
CA ASN A 32 11.67 4.28 8.13
C ASN A 32 12.56 5.44 8.56
N LEU A 33 12.00 6.65 8.58
CA LEU A 33 12.73 7.85 9.00
C LEU A 33 13.17 7.75 10.48
N LEU A 34 12.30 7.26 11.36
CA LEU A 34 12.60 7.09 12.77
C LEU A 34 13.69 6.04 12.99
N VAL A 35 13.62 4.89 12.30
CA VAL A 35 14.67 3.87 12.34
C VAL A 35 15.99 4.41 11.81
N PHE A 36 15.97 5.22 10.75
CA PHE A 36 17.15 5.90 10.25
C PHE A 36 17.77 6.86 11.28
N PHE A 37 16.95 7.62 12.02
CA PHE A 37 17.45 8.48 13.09
C PHE A 37 18.09 7.71 14.25
N ILE A 38 17.60 6.51 14.55
CA ILE A 38 18.14 5.68 15.66
C ILE A 38 19.41 4.93 15.24
N ASN A 39 19.38 4.26 14.08
CA ASN A 39 20.44 3.34 13.66
C ASN A 39 21.41 3.96 12.63
N GLY A 40 21.20 5.21 12.20
CA GLY A 40 22.00 5.85 11.16
C GLY A 40 21.88 5.14 9.81
N ALA A 41 22.97 5.16 9.02
CA ALA A 41 23.01 4.53 7.69
C ALA A 41 23.23 3.00 7.72
N ASP A 42 22.95 2.32 8.85
CA ASP A 42 23.11 0.87 8.94
C ASP A 42 22.04 0.14 8.09
N PRO A 43 22.43 -0.63 7.06
CA PRO A 43 21.50 -1.35 6.19
C PRO A 43 20.65 -2.41 6.93
N ARG A 44 21.03 -2.81 8.15
CA ARG A 44 20.23 -3.73 8.97
C ARG A 44 18.90 -3.12 9.41
N GLY A 45 18.84 -1.81 9.58
CA GLY A 45 17.60 -1.09 9.93
C GLY A 45 16.54 -1.19 8.83
N ASP A 46 16.97 -1.11 7.57
CA ASP A 46 16.07 -1.11 6.41
C ASP A 46 15.37 -2.48 6.23
N GLY A 47 16.04 -3.58 6.54
CA GLY A 47 15.45 -4.92 6.50
C GLY A 47 14.31 -5.13 7.50
N VAL A 48 14.42 -4.59 8.71
CA VAL A 48 13.36 -4.66 9.73
C VAL A 48 12.13 -3.87 9.29
N VAL A 49 12.35 -2.69 8.72
CA VAL A 49 11.23 -1.86 8.24
C VAL A 49 10.56 -2.47 7.02
N TRP A 50 11.32 -3.14 6.14
CA TRP A 50 10.75 -3.90 5.03
C TRP A 50 9.84 -5.04 5.53
N ILE A 51 10.22 -5.78 6.58
CA ILE A 51 9.35 -6.80 7.17
C ILE A 51 8.06 -6.17 7.73
N LEU A 52 8.17 -5.05 8.45
CA LEU A 52 7.01 -4.31 8.94
C LEU A 52 6.12 -3.80 7.80
N GLN A 53 6.71 -3.39 6.68
CA GLN A 53 6.00 -2.98 5.49
C GLN A 53 5.23 -4.14 4.86
N VAL A 54 5.83 -5.32 4.71
CA VAL A 54 5.15 -6.52 4.22
C VAL A 54 3.98 -6.89 5.13
N ILE A 55 4.17 -6.85 6.45
CA ILE A 55 3.09 -7.08 7.43
C ILE A 55 1.97 -6.05 7.25
N SER A 56 2.32 -4.78 7.05
CA SER A 56 1.33 -3.71 6.87
C SER A 56 0.46 -3.91 5.62
N TYR A 57 0.97 -4.53 4.56
CA TYR A 57 0.18 -4.82 3.35
C TYR A 57 -1.04 -5.69 3.65
N PHE A 58 -0.94 -6.63 4.59
CA PHE A 58 -2.07 -7.45 5.02
C PHE A 58 -3.18 -6.58 5.64
N PHE A 59 -2.80 -5.69 6.56
CA PHE A 59 -3.74 -4.82 7.26
C PHE A 59 -4.34 -3.76 6.34
N LEU A 60 -3.51 -3.10 5.53
CA LEU A 60 -3.94 -2.05 4.60
C LEU A 60 -4.83 -2.61 3.49
N GLY A 61 -4.49 -3.77 2.92
CA GLY A 61 -5.31 -4.44 1.91
C GLY A 61 -6.66 -4.87 2.47
N ARG A 62 -6.69 -5.45 3.67
CA ARG A 62 -7.95 -5.84 4.33
C ARG A 62 -8.80 -4.62 4.70
N LEU A 63 -8.20 -3.57 5.24
CA LEU A 63 -8.89 -2.35 5.65
C LEU A 63 -9.48 -1.60 4.45
N ALA A 64 -8.74 -1.50 3.34
CA ALA A 64 -9.24 -0.88 2.12
C ALA A 64 -10.41 -1.66 1.52
N ALA A 65 -10.28 -2.99 1.48
CA ALA A 65 -11.34 -3.87 0.99
C ALA A 65 -12.60 -3.82 1.88
N SER A 66 -12.45 -3.80 3.22
CA SER A 66 -13.60 -3.74 4.13
C SER A 66 -14.33 -2.40 4.05
N ARG A 67 -13.59 -1.29 3.98
CA ARG A 67 -14.19 0.04 3.81
C ARG A 67 -14.92 0.18 2.48
N GLN A 68 -14.39 -0.42 1.41
CA GLN A 68 -15.05 -0.47 0.11
C GLN A 68 -16.34 -1.30 0.19
N ALA A 69 -16.31 -2.46 0.85
CA ALA A 69 -17.48 -3.33 1.02
C ALA A 69 -18.59 -2.63 1.83
N GLU A 70 -18.25 -1.99 2.95
CA GLU A 70 -19.19 -1.22 3.78
C GLU A 70 -19.81 -0.05 3.00
N ALA A 71 -19.02 0.66 2.20
CA ALA A 71 -19.53 1.76 1.38
C ALA A 71 -20.45 1.29 0.25
N GLN A 72 -20.32 0.04 -0.18
CA GLN A 72 -21.09 -0.52 -1.29
C GLN A 72 -22.28 -1.40 -0.85
N LEU A 73 -22.49 -1.56 0.46
CA LEU A 73 -23.46 -2.48 1.05
C LEU A 73 -24.92 -2.29 0.55
N TYR A 74 -25.28 -1.05 0.19
CA TYR A 74 -26.63 -0.69 -0.29
C TYR A 74 -26.70 -0.40 -1.81
N THR A 75 -25.69 -0.83 -2.57
CA THR A 75 -25.57 -0.56 -4.02
C THR A 75 -25.99 -1.79 -4.83
N TYR A 76 -26.36 -1.57 -6.10
CA TYR A 76 -26.75 -2.64 -7.03
C TYR A 76 -25.64 -3.69 -7.27
N GLU A 77 -24.36 -3.32 -7.11
CA GLU A 77 -23.20 -4.22 -7.25
C GLU A 77 -22.29 -4.14 -6.00
N PRO A 78 -22.61 -4.86 -4.91
CA PRO A 78 -21.93 -4.73 -3.61
C PRO A 78 -20.50 -5.27 -3.60
N THR A 79 -20.11 -6.11 -4.57
CA THR A 79 -18.79 -6.74 -4.66
C THR A 79 -17.82 -6.04 -5.60
N ARG A 80 -18.32 -5.12 -6.44
CA ARG A 80 -17.53 -4.54 -7.53
C ARG A 80 -16.48 -3.57 -7.00
N GLY A 81 -15.22 -3.98 -7.05
CA GLY A 81 -14.07 -3.13 -6.72
C GLY A 81 -13.44 -3.39 -5.36
N ILE A 82 -14.00 -4.29 -4.54
CA ILE A 82 -13.42 -4.71 -3.24
C ILE A 82 -11.98 -5.22 -3.43
N VAL A 83 -11.77 -6.12 -4.40
CA VAL A 83 -10.44 -6.66 -4.72
C VAL A 83 -9.50 -5.56 -5.23
N GLY A 84 -10.01 -4.64 -6.06
CA GLY A 84 -9.25 -3.51 -6.58
C GLY A 84 -8.77 -2.56 -5.47
N ALA A 85 -9.63 -2.26 -4.49
CA ALA A 85 -9.26 -1.48 -3.32
C ALA A 85 -8.21 -2.21 -2.44
N GLY A 86 -8.39 -3.52 -2.26
CA GLY A 86 -7.46 -4.37 -1.50
C GLY A 86 -6.08 -4.50 -2.13
N VAL A 87 -5.99 -4.50 -3.47
CA VAL A 87 -4.71 -4.46 -4.21
C VAL A 87 -4.12 -3.05 -4.25
N GLY A 88 -4.98 -2.03 -4.42
CA GLY A 88 -4.55 -0.65 -4.57
C GLY A 88 -3.84 -0.09 -3.35
N ALA A 89 -4.30 -0.42 -2.13
CA ALA A 89 -3.69 0.11 -0.91
C ALA A 89 -2.22 -0.34 -0.73
N PRO A 90 -1.89 -1.65 -0.72
CA PRO A 90 -0.52 -2.13 -0.67
C PRO A 90 0.38 -1.59 -1.79
N LEU A 91 -0.14 -1.49 -3.01
CA LEU A 91 0.62 -0.96 -4.15
C LEU A 91 1.02 0.50 -3.97
N VAL A 92 0.07 1.35 -3.56
CA VAL A 92 0.34 2.77 -3.32
C VAL A 92 1.33 2.94 -2.18
N THR A 93 1.19 2.14 -1.12
CA THR A 93 2.14 2.10 -0.01
C THR A 93 3.54 1.70 -0.47
N SER A 94 3.67 0.60 -1.23
CA SER A 94 4.94 0.14 -1.81
C SER A 94 5.61 1.24 -2.64
N PHE A 95 4.84 1.86 -3.55
CA PHE A 95 5.33 2.92 -4.42
C PHE A 95 5.87 4.12 -3.63
N LEU A 96 5.13 4.59 -2.61
CA LEU A 96 5.57 5.71 -1.78
C LEU A 96 6.84 5.40 -0.98
N VAL A 97 6.92 4.20 -0.40
CA VAL A 97 8.09 3.80 0.40
C VAL A 97 9.33 3.65 -0.48
N TRP A 98 9.20 3.05 -1.65
CA TRP A 98 10.33 2.96 -2.60
C TRP A 98 10.75 4.33 -3.12
N LEU A 99 9.81 5.22 -3.43
CA LEU A 99 10.12 6.60 -3.78
C LEU A 99 10.94 7.28 -2.68
N TYR A 100 10.54 7.10 -1.42
CA TYR A 100 11.27 7.61 -0.27
C TYR A 100 12.68 7.01 -0.13
N ILE A 101 12.82 5.69 -0.26
CA ILE A 101 14.13 5.01 -0.17
C ILE A 101 15.08 5.51 -1.27
N ILE A 102 14.59 5.67 -2.51
CA ILE A 102 15.37 6.18 -3.63
C ILE A 102 15.82 7.62 -3.35
N VAL A 103 14.90 8.50 -2.93
CA VAL A 103 15.23 9.90 -2.61
C VAL A 103 16.21 9.99 -1.45
N ARG A 104 16.03 9.19 -0.40
CA ARG A 104 16.97 9.09 0.74
C ARG A 104 18.36 8.64 0.27
N GLY A 105 18.44 7.64 -0.61
CA GLY A 105 19.70 7.17 -1.18
C GLY A 105 20.42 8.26 -1.98
N LEU A 106 19.69 9.00 -2.83
CA LEU A 106 20.25 10.13 -3.59
C LEU A 106 20.79 11.26 -2.69
N ILE A 107 20.08 11.56 -1.59
CA ILE A 107 20.51 12.58 -0.62
C ILE A 107 21.78 12.13 0.12
N GLN A 108 21.88 10.85 0.50
CA GLN A 108 23.05 10.30 1.16
C GLN A 108 24.29 10.28 0.26
N ASP A 109 24.10 9.93 -1.01
CA ASP A 109 25.15 9.94 -2.04
C ASP A 109 25.70 11.37 -2.24
N ALA A 110 24.80 12.37 -2.31
CA ALA A 110 25.18 13.78 -2.38
C ALA A 110 25.93 14.29 -1.12
N MET A 111 25.71 13.65 0.05
CA MET A 111 26.44 13.94 1.28
C MET A 111 27.77 13.17 1.41
N GLY A 112 28.19 12.43 0.38
CA GLY A 112 29.45 11.69 0.34
C GLY A 112 29.41 10.36 1.09
N ILE A 113 28.24 9.91 1.54
CA ILE A 113 28.03 8.56 2.05
C ILE A 113 27.71 7.69 0.84
N LEU A 114 28.68 6.91 0.38
CA LEU A 114 28.56 6.10 -0.84
C LEU A 114 27.60 4.92 -0.59
N VAL A 115 26.29 5.16 -0.78
CA VAL A 115 25.19 4.18 -0.59
C VAL A 115 24.58 3.81 -1.94
N LEU A 116 25.37 3.79 -3.00
CA LEU A 116 24.93 3.24 -4.28
C LEU A 116 24.97 1.70 -4.20
N VAL A 117 23.99 1.15 -3.48
CA VAL A 117 23.58 -0.24 -3.59
C VAL A 117 23.30 -0.50 -5.06
N GLU A 118 23.95 -1.50 -5.63
CA GLU A 118 23.95 -1.80 -7.06
C GLU A 118 22.55 -1.65 -7.69
N PRO A 119 22.39 -0.84 -8.75
CA PRO A 119 21.08 -0.48 -9.30
C PRO A 119 20.25 -1.70 -9.73
N PHE A 120 20.92 -2.78 -10.14
CA PHE A 120 20.27 -4.04 -10.48
C PHE A 120 19.63 -4.74 -9.29
N SER A 121 20.30 -4.72 -8.13
CA SER A 121 19.77 -5.29 -6.89
C SER A 121 18.54 -4.51 -6.44
N LEU A 122 18.61 -3.17 -6.47
CA LEU A 122 17.51 -2.29 -6.09
C LEU A 122 16.26 -2.53 -6.95
N CYS A 123 16.42 -2.62 -8.28
CA CYS A 123 15.32 -2.99 -9.18
C CYS A 123 14.72 -4.37 -8.86
N GLY A 124 15.55 -5.36 -8.51
CA GLY A 124 15.09 -6.68 -8.09
C GLY A 124 14.26 -6.65 -6.81
N TRP A 125 14.69 -5.88 -5.81
CA TRP A 125 13.94 -5.71 -4.56
C TRP A 125 12.62 -4.97 -4.76
N ILE A 126 12.60 -3.90 -5.59
CA ILE A 126 11.34 -3.23 -5.97
C ILE A 126 10.38 -4.24 -6.61
N PHE A 127 10.87 -5.02 -7.57
CA PHE A 127 10.04 -5.98 -8.29
C PHE A 127 9.43 -7.03 -7.36
N VAL A 128 10.23 -7.61 -6.46
CA VAL A 128 9.76 -8.57 -5.45
C VAL A 128 8.72 -7.92 -4.53
N ASP A 129 8.96 -6.69 -4.07
CA ASP A 129 8.05 -5.98 -3.17
C ASP A 129 6.71 -5.65 -3.82
N VAL A 130 6.73 -5.21 -5.09
CA VAL A 130 5.51 -4.96 -5.87
C VAL A 130 4.72 -6.26 -6.09
N LEU A 131 5.38 -7.37 -6.40
CA LEU A 131 4.73 -8.68 -6.52
C LEU A 131 4.10 -9.13 -5.20
N LEU A 132 4.79 -8.91 -4.07
CA LEU A 132 4.24 -9.19 -2.75
C LEU A 132 3.02 -8.30 -2.45
N ALA A 133 3.09 -7.01 -2.75
CA ALA A 133 1.97 -6.09 -2.57
C ALA A 133 0.75 -6.50 -3.40
N LEU A 134 0.95 -6.89 -4.66
CA LEU A 134 -0.09 -7.43 -5.54
C LEU A 134 -0.69 -8.73 -4.99
N GLY A 135 0.16 -9.67 -4.61
CA GLY A 135 -0.26 -10.99 -4.12
C GLY A 135 -1.05 -10.89 -2.82
N ILE A 136 -0.51 -10.17 -1.84
CA ILE A 136 -1.14 -9.95 -0.53
C ILE A 136 -2.44 -9.15 -0.69
N GLY A 137 -2.41 -8.06 -1.46
CA GLY A 137 -3.58 -7.22 -1.68
C GLY A 137 -4.73 -7.97 -2.38
N ASN A 138 -4.42 -8.80 -3.38
CA ASN A 138 -5.41 -9.63 -4.06
C ASN A 138 -5.98 -10.69 -3.12
N TRP A 139 -5.13 -11.33 -2.30
CA TRP A 139 -5.59 -12.32 -1.33
C TRP A 139 -6.51 -11.70 -0.26
N MET A 140 -6.13 -10.56 0.32
CA MET A 140 -6.94 -9.86 1.32
C MET A 140 -8.25 -9.33 0.72
N GLY A 141 -8.20 -8.77 -0.48
CA GLY A 141 -9.40 -8.32 -1.20
C GLY A 141 -10.40 -9.45 -1.43
N ARG A 142 -9.94 -10.60 -1.93
CA ARG A 142 -10.79 -11.79 -2.12
C ARG A 142 -11.31 -12.38 -0.82
N SER A 143 -10.55 -12.30 0.26
CA SER A 143 -10.98 -12.76 1.59
C SER A 143 -12.19 -11.95 2.09
N VAL A 144 -12.13 -10.63 1.94
CA VAL A 144 -13.24 -9.74 2.32
C VAL A 144 -14.45 -9.90 1.40
N GLU A 145 -14.22 -10.03 0.09
CA GLU A 145 -15.29 -10.29 -0.89
C GLU A 145 -16.04 -11.59 -0.58
N LYS A 146 -15.32 -12.66 -0.23
CA LYS A 146 -15.96 -13.92 0.20
C LYS A 146 -16.81 -13.72 1.45
N HIS A 147 -16.31 -12.96 2.44
CA HIS A 147 -17.03 -12.77 3.70
C HIS A 147 -18.33 -11.95 3.56
N HIS A 148 -18.45 -11.11 2.53
CA HIS A 148 -19.66 -10.30 2.29
C HIS A 148 -20.66 -10.95 1.31
N ASN A 149 -20.29 -12.08 0.69
CA ASN A 149 -21.18 -12.84 -0.20
C ASN A 149 -21.94 -13.97 0.53
N TYR A 150 -21.62 -14.24 1.79
CA TYR A 150 -22.31 -15.20 2.67
C TYR A 150 -23.01 -14.45 3.80
#